data_AF-A0A7S0N328-F1
#
_entry.id   AF-A0A7S0N328-F1
#
_cell.length_a   1.000
_cell.length_b   1.000
_cell.length_c   1.000
_cell.angle_alpha   90.00
_cell.angle_beta   90.00
_cell.angle_gamma   90.00
#
_symmetry.space_group_name_H-M   'P 1'
#
loop_
_entity.id
_entity.type
_entity.pdbx_description
1 polymer ?
#
loop_
_entity_poly.entity_id
_entity_poly.type
_entity_poly.pdbx_seq_one_letter_code
_entity_poly.pdbx_strand_id
1 'polypeptide(L)'
;KEGAKDVVIYTSRLEVGADKWSVPQLVADEEDVPLWNPVLFKYPLTDETLLFYKVGDSPMTWSGFLKRSSDLGRTWSEPEALPAGILGCVKNKPIHALEDDALLCPSSVESFRAWASWIEVTRRKGA
;
A
#
# COMPACT_ATOMS: atom_id res chain seq x y z
N LYS A 1 9.40 -7.05 16.31
CA LYS A 1 8.17 -6.61 17.02
C LYS A 1 7.46 -5.61 16.13
N GLU A 2 6.16 -5.41 16.28
CA GLU A 2 5.49 -4.30 15.57
C GLU A 2 6.16 -2.95 15.94
N GLY A 3 6.38 -2.09 14.94
CA GLY A 3 7.07 -0.81 15.09
C GLY A 3 8.57 -0.86 15.38
N ALA A 4 9.23 -2.02 15.24
CA ALA A 4 10.68 -2.08 15.32
C ALA A 4 11.34 -1.46 14.08
N LYS A 5 12.50 -0.82 14.24
CA LYS A 5 13.19 -0.08 13.17
C LYS A 5 13.60 -0.92 11.95
N ASP A 6 13.63 -2.23 12.11
CA ASP A 6 13.93 -3.23 11.08
C ASP A 6 12.67 -3.82 10.41
N VAL A 7 11.49 -3.27 10.69
CA VAL A 7 10.25 -3.70 10.05
C VAL A 7 10.17 -3.11 8.64
N VAL A 8 10.31 -4.00 7.67
CA VAL A 8 10.30 -3.71 6.24
C VAL A 8 9.25 -4.56 5.52
N ILE A 9 8.97 -4.26 4.25
CA ILE A 9 7.93 -4.96 3.48
C ILE A 9 8.54 -5.90 2.47
N TYR A 10 8.19 -7.17 2.59
CA TYR A 10 8.50 -8.21 1.61
C TYR A 10 7.27 -8.60 0.81
N THR A 11 7.47 -9.04 -0.43
CA THR A 11 6.44 -9.72 -1.22
C THR A 11 6.94 -11.08 -1.71
N SER A 12 6.03 -12.04 -1.81
CA SER A 12 6.23 -13.33 -2.47
C SER A 12 5.15 -13.51 -3.52
N ARG A 13 5.46 -14.22 -4.60
CA ARG A 13 4.53 -14.50 -5.70
C ARG A 13 4.37 -15.99 -5.90
N LEU A 14 3.13 -16.43 -6.17
CA LEU A 14 2.83 -17.78 -6.62
C LEU A 14 2.50 -17.68 -8.11
N GLU A 15 3.40 -18.20 -8.95
CA GLU A 15 3.17 -18.20 -10.40
C GLU A 15 2.01 -19.13 -10.78
N VAL A 16 1.33 -18.83 -11.88
CA VAL A 16 0.21 -19.64 -12.36
C VAL A 16 0.71 -21.05 -12.67
N GLY A 17 0.08 -22.04 -12.04
CA GLY A 17 0.45 -23.46 -12.17
C GLY A 17 1.61 -23.91 -11.28
N ALA A 18 2.21 -23.03 -10.48
CA ALA A 18 3.21 -23.39 -9.49
C ALA A 18 2.57 -23.94 -8.20
N ASP A 19 3.31 -24.79 -7.49
CA ASP A 19 2.96 -25.34 -6.18
C ASP A 19 3.70 -24.63 -5.02
N LYS A 20 4.64 -23.73 -5.34
CA LYS A 20 5.50 -23.04 -4.38
C LYS A 20 5.57 -21.56 -4.65
N TRP A 21 5.57 -20.80 -3.55
CA TRP A 21 5.82 -19.36 -3.56
C TRP A 21 7.28 -19.08 -3.89
N SER A 22 7.53 -17.93 -4.52
CA SER A 22 8.87 -17.38 -4.67
C SER A 22 9.50 -17.09 -3.30
N VAL A 23 10.82 -17.08 -3.27
CA VAL A 23 11.56 -16.50 -2.14
C VAL A 23 11.04 -15.07 -1.91
N PRO A 24 10.80 -14.66 -0.64
CA PRO A 24 10.40 -13.28 -0.34
C PRO A 24 11.42 -12.29 -0.87
N GLN A 25 10.93 -11.24 -1.53
CA GLN A 25 11.73 -10.14 -2.05
C GLN A 25 11.42 -8.87 -1.26
N LEU A 26 12.45 -8.16 -0.83
CA LEU A 26 12.33 -6.86 -0.18
C LEU A 26 11.79 -5.85 -1.21
N VAL A 27 10.69 -5.17 -0.87
CA VAL A 27 10.00 -4.24 -1.77
C VAL A 27 10.00 -2.81 -1.26
N ALA A 28 9.90 -2.63 0.05
CA ALA A 28 10.00 -1.32 0.68
C ALA A 28 10.76 -1.43 1.99
N ASP A 29 11.64 -0.47 2.21
CA ASP A 29 12.51 -0.30 3.36
C ASP A 29 12.77 1.21 3.52
N GLU A 30 12.93 1.66 4.74
CA GLU A 30 13.32 3.02 5.11
C GLU A 30 14.26 2.93 6.29
N GLU A 31 15.42 3.56 6.18
CA GLU A 31 16.49 3.38 7.16
C GLU A 31 16.04 3.84 8.55
N ASP A 32 16.13 2.93 9.53
CA ASP A 32 15.78 3.19 10.93
C ASP A 32 14.32 3.62 11.19
N VAL A 33 13.41 3.43 10.23
CA VAL A 33 11.99 3.81 10.35
C VAL A 33 11.09 2.61 10.01
N PRO A 34 10.19 2.17 10.90
CA PRO A 34 9.32 1.04 10.63
C PRO A 34 8.30 1.33 9.51
N LEU A 35 8.04 0.29 8.71
CA LEU A 35 6.98 0.25 7.73
C LEU A 35 5.77 -0.52 8.25
N TRP A 36 4.57 -0.11 7.82
CA TRP A 36 3.32 -0.68 8.35
C TRP A 36 2.28 -0.92 7.28
N ASN A 37 1.38 -1.84 7.61
CA ASN A 37 0.12 -2.12 6.91
C ASN A 37 0.23 -2.15 5.38
N PRO A 38 1.00 -3.08 4.79
CA PRO A 38 1.03 -3.28 3.36
C PRO A 38 -0.35 -3.71 2.85
N VAL A 39 -0.91 -2.95 1.91
CA VAL A 39 -2.14 -3.28 1.20
C VAL A 39 -1.85 -3.39 -0.29
N LEU A 40 -1.95 -4.62 -0.79
CA LEU A 40 -1.82 -4.92 -2.22
C LEU A 40 -3.16 -4.85 -2.95
N PHE A 41 -3.17 -4.17 -4.08
CA PHE A 41 -4.32 -4.07 -4.98
C PHE A 41 -3.89 -4.19 -6.44
N LYS A 42 -4.38 -5.22 -7.14
CA LYS A 42 -4.22 -5.32 -8.59
C LYS A 42 -5.34 -4.52 -9.25
N TYR A 43 -4.99 -3.56 -10.09
CA TYR A 43 -5.96 -2.83 -10.89
C TYR A 43 -6.71 -3.79 -11.81
N PRO A 44 -8.05 -3.72 -11.88
CA PRO A 44 -8.81 -4.49 -12.84
C PRO A 44 -8.36 -4.15 -14.27
N LEU A 45 -8.36 -5.17 -15.15
CA LEU A 45 -8.12 -5.03 -16.59
C LEU A 45 -6.71 -4.57 -17.00
N THR A 46 -5.79 -4.33 -16.05
CA THR A 46 -4.38 -4.04 -16.34
C THR A 46 -3.45 -4.97 -15.55
N ASP A 47 -2.16 -4.91 -15.85
CA ASP A 47 -1.12 -5.58 -15.08
C ASP A 47 -0.57 -4.70 -13.93
N GLU A 48 -1.17 -3.53 -13.71
CA GLU A 48 -0.77 -2.63 -12.64
C GLU A 48 -1.16 -3.20 -11.27
N THR A 49 -0.19 -3.23 -10.35
CA THR A 49 -0.38 -3.57 -8.95
C THR A 49 0.11 -2.41 -8.08
N LEU A 50 -0.76 -1.97 -7.18
CA LEU A 50 -0.49 -0.95 -6.18
C LEU A 50 -0.13 -1.60 -4.85
N LEU A 51 0.88 -1.06 -4.17
CA LEU A 51 1.22 -1.35 -2.78
C LEU A 51 1.08 -0.07 -1.96
N PHE A 52 0.00 0.05 -1.19
CA PHE A 52 -0.13 1.10 -0.19
C PHE A 52 0.57 0.64 1.10
N TYR A 53 1.31 1.52 1.74
CA TYR A 53 1.99 1.23 3.00
C TYR A 53 2.31 2.52 3.75
N LYS A 54 2.73 2.38 5.01
CA LYS A 54 2.85 3.49 5.96
C LYS A 54 4.29 3.51 6.43
N VAL A 55 4.85 4.71 6.59
CA VAL A 55 6.22 4.92 7.05
C VAL A 55 6.19 5.87 8.24
N GLY A 56 6.79 5.48 9.36
CA GLY A 56 6.92 6.32 10.55
C GLY A 56 6.84 5.54 11.85
N ASP A 57 7.31 6.12 12.95
CA ASP A 57 7.54 5.41 14.22
C ASP A 57 6.28 4.83 14.89
N SER A 58 5.09 5.34 14.56
CA SER A 58 3.82 4.91 15.17
C SER A 58 2.62 5.21 14.27
N PRO A 59 1.47 4.55 14.49
CA PRO A 59 0.22 4.86 13.81
C PRO A 59 -0.25 6.32 13.93
N MET A 60 0.17 7.03 14.99
CA MET A 60 -0.18 8.44 15.21
C MET A 60 0.68 9.42 14.39
N THR A 61 1.83 8.97 13.88
CA THR A 61 2.85 9.83 13.27
C THR A 61 3.26 9.39 11.86
N TRP A 62 2.71 8.29 11.36
CA TRP A 62 3.08 7.76 10.04
C TRP A 62 2.57 8.63 8.88
N SER A 63 3.19 8.44 7.73
CA SER A 63 2.74 8.99 6.45
C SER A 63 2.36 7.86 5.49
N GLY A 64 1.41 8.14 4.60
CA GLY A 64 1.00 7.20 3.57
C GLY A 64 1.94 7.23 2.36
N PHE A 65 2.30 6.06 1.88
CA PHE A 65 3.12 5.86 0.68
C PHE A 65 2.46 4.84 -0.26
N LEU A 66 2.87 4.93 -1.52
CA LEU A 66 2.47 4.05 -2.60
C LEU A 66 3.71 3.56 -3.37
N LYS A 67 3.74 2.29 -3.75
CA LYS A 67 4.60 1.79 -4.84
C LYS A 67 3.73 1.17 -5.91
N ARG A 68 4.21 1.20 -7.15
CA ARG A 68 3.52 0.66 -8.31
C ARG A 68 4.35 -0.42 -8.96
N SER A 69 3.68 -1.42 -9.49
CA SER A 69 4.28 -2.42 -10.37
C SER A 69 3.45 -2.43 -11.65
N SER A 70 4.10 -2.43 -12.81
CA SER A 70 3.46 -2.57 -14.12
C SER A 70 3.52 -4.00 -14.68
N ASP A 71 4.06 -4.95 -13.90
CA ASP A 71 4.40 -6.30 -14.36
C ASP A 71 3.91 -7.40 -13.40
N LEU A 72 2.76 -7.18 -12.76
CA LEU A 72 2.13 -8.09 -11.78
C LEU A 72 2.96 -8.36 -10.52
N GLY A 73 3.63 -7.32 -10.02
CA GLY A 73 4.38 -7.32 -8.76
C GLY A 73 5.79 -7.92 -8.88
N ARG A 74 6.35 -8.05 -10.10
CA ARG A 74 7.71 -8.58 -10.29
C ARG A 74 8.77 -7.51 -10.04
N THR A 75 8.51 -6.29 -10.51
CA THR A 75 9.32 -5.11 -10.22
C THR A 75 8.44 -4.01 -9.66
N TRP A 76 9.04 -3.12 -8.87
CA TRP A 76 8.35 -2.04 -8.18
C TRP A 76 9.04 -0.70 -8.45
N SER A 77 8.23 0.35 -8.59
CA SER A 77 8.69 1.73 -8.71
C SER A 77 9.43 2.21 -7.46
N GLU A 78 10.02 3.39 -7.56
CA GLU A 78 10.40 4.16 -6.36
C GLU A 78 9.17 4.48 -5.50
N PRO A 79 9.34 4.70 -4.18
CA PRO A 79 8.29 5.18 -3.29
C PRO A 79 7.64 6.50 -3.74
N GLU A 80 6.31 6.53 -3.78
CA GLU A 80 5.50 7.73 -3.97
C GLU A 80 4.90 8.15 -2.62
N ALA A 81 5.33 9.28 -2.07
CA ALA A 81 4.65 9.86 -0.91
C ALA A 81 3.24 10.34 -1.31
N LEU A 82 2.23 9.99 -0.51
CA LEU A 82 0.87 10.49 -0.72
C LEU A 82 0.78 11.97 -0.30
N PRO A 83 -0.16 12.75 -0.88
CA PRO A 83 -0.36 14.14 -0.49
C PRO A 83 -0.59 14.30 1.02
N ALA A 84 -0.19 15.45 1.59
CA ALA A 84 -0.38 15.72 3.01
C ALA A 84 -1.85 15.54 3.44
N GLY A 85 -2.06 14.79 4.53
CA GLY A 85 -3.38 14.47 5.06
C GLY A 85 -4.07 13.25 4.41
N ILE A 86 -3.45 12.61 3.42
CA ILE A 86 -3.94 11.39 2.74
C ILE A 86 -3.07 10.21 3.15
N LEU A 87 -3.69 9.12 3.62
CA LEU A 87 -2.98 7.90 4.07
C LEU A 87 -3.12 6.72 3.11
N GLY A 88 -4.04 6.80 2.16
CA GLY A 88 -4.45 5.72 1.29
C GLY A 88 -5.15 4.60 2.07
N CYS A 89 -5.08 3.39 1.53
CA CYS A 89 -5.66 2.22 2.20
C CYS A 89 -4.88 1.89 3.48
N VAL A 90 -5.49 2.03 4.66
CA VAL A 90 -4.78 1.79 5.93
C VAL A 90 -4.71 0.32 6.32
N LYS A 91 -5.70 -0.50 5.94
CA LYS A 91 -5.72 -1.95 6.25
C LYS A 91 -6.43 -2.77 5.19
N ASN A 92 -7.61 -2.31 4.76
CA ASN A 92 -8.44 -3.04 3.82
C ASN A 92 -8.10 -2.65 2.38
N LYS A 93 -8.34 -3.57 1.44
CA LYS A 93 -8.15 -3.31 0.01
C LYS A 93 -9.11 -2.22 -0.48
N PRO A 94 -8.70 -1.39 -1.45
CA PRO A 94 -9.61 -0.42 -2.05
C PRO A 94 -10.69 -1.14 -2.87
N ILE A 95 -11.79 -0.44 -3.07
CA ILE A 95 -12.86 -0.85 -4.00
C ILE A 95 -12.70 -0.02 -5.28
N HIS A 96 -12.72 -0.67 -6.44
CA HIS A 96 -12.71 -0.01 -7.73
C HIS A 96 -14.15 0.22 -8.22
N ALA A 97 -14.51 1.48 -8.38
CA ALA A 97 -15.78 1.90 -8.97
C ALA A 97 -15.63 1.97 -10.49
N LEU A 98 -16.33 1.08 -11.21
CA LEU A 98 -16.18 0.92 -12.66
C LEU A 98 -16.72 2.11 -13.47
N GLU A 99 -17.70 2.84 -12.93
CA GLU A 99 -18.38 3.92 -13.66
C GLU A 99 -17.46 5.13 -13.93
N ASP A 100 -16.56 5.46 -13.00
CA ASP A 100 -15.69 6.64 -13.06
C ASP A 100 -14.20 6.34 -12.83
N ASP A 101 -13.80 5.07 -12.90
CA ASP A 101 -12.43 4.57 -12.65
C ASP A 101 -11.84 5.03 -11.31
N ALA A 102 -12.70 5.24 -10.31
CA ALA A 102 -12.28 5.66 -8.97
C ALA A 102 -11.83 4.48 -8.12
N LEU A 103 -10.78 4.70 -7.33
CA LEU A 103 -10.44 3.86 -6.19
C LEU A 103 -10.97 4.49 -4.90
N LEU A 104 -11.82 3.74 -4.21
CA LEU A 104 -12.32 4.04 -2.89
C LEU A 104 -11.41 3.38 -1.86
N CYS A 105 -10.51 4.16 -1.27
CA CYS A 105 -9.50 3.70 -0.33
C CYS A 105 -10.01 3.84 1.12
N PRO A 106 -10.31 2.73 1.81
CA PRO A 106 -10.68 2.79 3.23
C PRO A 106 -9.48 3.20 4.07
N SER A 107 -9.60 4.37 4.69
CA SER A 107 -8.56 5.02 5.47
C SER A 107 -9.01 5.21 6.92
N SER A 108 -8.05 5.41 7.80
CA SER A 108 -8.30 5.73 9.19
C SER A 108 -7.10 6.41 9.85
N VAL A 109 -7.36 7.18 10.90
CA VAL A 109 -6.32 7.75 11.75
C VAL A 109 -6.58 7.42 13.20
N GLU A 110 -5.49 7.07 13.88
CA GLU A 110 -5.45 6.98 15.32
C GLU A 110 -4.87 8.29 15.86
N SER A 111 -5.62 8.92 16.76
CA SER A 111 -5.17 10.09 17.50
C SER A 111 -5.30 9.82 19.00
N PHE A 112 -4.85 10.77 19.83
CA PHE A 112 -4.91 10.60 21.28
C PHE A 112 -6.35 10.32 21.76
N ARG A 113 -6.62 9.05 22.10
CA ARG A 113 -7.91 8.52 22.55
C ARG A 113 -9.05 8.53 21.52
N ALA A 114 -8.75 8.67 20.23
CA ALA A 114 -9.77 8.60 19.19
C ALA A 114 -9.30 7.82 17.97
N TRP A 115 -10.26 7.22 17.29
CA TRP A 115 -10.06 6.56 16.01
C TRP A 115 -11.17 7.03 15.07
N ALA A 116 -10.79 7.61 13.93
CA ALA A 116 -11.72 7.97 12.87
C ALA A 116 -11.39 7.18 11.62
N SER A 117 -12.42 6.83 10.85
CA SER A 117 -12.31 6.12 9.57
C SER A 117 -13.14 6.83 8.50
N TRP A 118 -12.66 6.84 7.27
CA TRP A 118 -13.32 7.45 6.12
C TRP A 118 -12.87 6.79 4.82
N ILE A 119 -13.40 7.26 3.69
CA ILE A 119 -12.97 6.85 2.36
C ILE A 119 -12.21 7.99 1.71
N GLU A 120 -10.97 7.73 1.31
CA GLU A 120 -10.21 8.59 0.42
C GLU A 120 -10.46 8.15 -1.01
N VAL A 121 -10.69 9.10 -1.91
CA VAL A 121 -11.04 8.81 -3.30
C VAL A 121 -9.93 9.33 -4.20
N THR A 122 -9.39 8.44 -5.04
CA THR A 122 -8.51 8.82 -6.14
C THR A 122 -9.07 8.33 -7.45
N ARG A 123 -8.78 9.06 -8.53
CA ARG A 123 -9.15 8.69 -9.89
C ARG A 123 -7.88 8.63 -10.70
N ARG A 124 -7.76 7.65 -11.59
CA ARG A 124 -6.72 7.69 -12.60
C ARG A 124 -7.01 8.91 -13.47
N LYS A 125 -6.07 9.85 -13.55
CA LYS A 125 -6.12 10.82 -14.65
C LYS A 125 -5.95 10.00 -15.93
N GLY A 126 -6.89 10.16 -16.87
CA GLY A 126 -6.83 9.47 -18.16
C GLY A 126 -5.47 9.59 -18.83
N ALA A 127 -5.13 8.57 -19.62
CA ALA A 127 -3.90 8.48 -20.40
C ALA A 127 -3.68 9.69 -21.32
#